data_AF-A0A7S0IM81-F1
#
_entry.id   AF-A0A7S0IM81-F1
#
_cell.length_a   1.000
_cell.length_b   1.000
_cell.length_c   1.000
_cell.angle_alpha   90.00
_cell.angle_beta   90.00
_cell.angle_gamma   90.00
#
_symmetry.space_group_name_H-M   'P 1'
#
loop_
_entity.id
_entity.type
_entity.pdbx_description
1 polymer ?
#
loop_
_entity_poly.entity_id
_entity_poly.type
_entity_poly.pdbx_seq_one_letter_code
_entity_poly.pdbx_strand_id
1 'polypeptide(L)'
;MEWGCQALSCVPQRFGTDEAVMRAFESFTMACQLGVHLAMTRHAAHAAGCAPTTTTGAATLSPTVKAFAPSEGALQSTGELARKTALRFCYGVSTVLVSEPVVDALSALKADEEIPAASVRLQREYLEHVGIEANFGCQALSRVPQLFSRDAVIMRAFQVFTSACQLSVNLALVHRAHRKA
;
A
#
# COMPACT_ATOMS: atom_id res chain seq x y z
N MET A 1 -22.81 4.88 3.67
CA MET A 1 -21.74 4.38 4.58
C MET A 1 -20.45 5.10 4.19
N GLU A 2 -20.18 6.22 4.83
CA GLU A 2 -19.04 7.10 4.54
C GLU A 2 -17.83 6.70 5.42
N TRP A 3 -16.94 5.86 4.88
CA TRP A 3 -15.69 5.47 5.55
C TRP A 3 -14.45 6.21 4.98
N GLY A 4 -14.65 7.28 4.20
CA GLY A 4 -13.61 7.86 3.35
C GLY A 4 -12.68 8.92 3.96
N CYS A 5 -13.05 9.61 5.06
CA CYS A 5 -12.30 10.82 5.47
C CYS A 5 -12.02 10.99 6.97
N GLN A 6 -12.59 10.17 7.87
CA GLN A 6 -12.41 10.40 9.31
C GLN A 6 -11.05 9.94 9.87
N ALA A 7 -10.28 9.14 9.15
CA ALA A 7 -8.93 8.74 9.58
C ALA A 7 -7.87 9.82 9.33
N LEU A 8 -8.14 10.79 8.43
CA LEU A 8 -7.22 11.88 8.09
C LEU A 8 -7.36 13.10 9.01
N SER A 9 -8.50 13.26 9.69
CA SER A 9 -8.75 14.40 10.59
C SER A 9 -8.08 14.27 11.97
N CYS A 10 -7.58 13.08 12.35
CA CYS A 10 -6.91 12.87 13.64
C CYS A 10 -5.39 13.07 13.60
N VAL A 11 -4.80 13.34 12.44
CA VAL A 11 -3.35 13.54 12.27
C VAL A 11 -2.89 14.89 12.90
N PRO A 12 -3.54 16.05 12.71
CA PRO A 12 -3.03 17.31 13.24
C PRO A 12 -2.96 17.38 14.77
N GLN A 13 -3.77 16.58 15.46
CA GLN A 13 -3.97 16.70 16.92
C GLN A 13 -2.88 16.01 17.76
N ARG A 14 -1.98 15.23 17.13
CA ARG A 14 -0.98 14.39 17.83
C ARG A 14 0.49 14.67 17.49
N PHE A 15 0.80 15.40 16.43
CA PHE A 15 2.19 15.59 15.95
C PHE A 15 2.83 16.92 16.36
N GLY A 16 2.12 17.80 17.07
CA GLY A 16 2.57 19.17 17.26
C GLY A 16 2.67 19.94 15.93
N THR A 17 3.06 21.20 15.98
CA THR A 17 3.24 22.06 14.79
C THR A 17 4.56 21.78 14.06
N ASP A 18 5.03 20.52 14.03
CA ASP A 18 6.23 20.18 13.25
C ASP A 18 5.87 20.20 11.76
N GLU A 19 6.03 21.39 11.18
CA GLU A 19 5.71 21.72 9.80
C GLU A 19 6.40 20.77 8.81
N ALA A 20 7.59 20.27 9.16
CA ALA A 20 8.36 19.38 8.29
C ALA A 20 7.74 17.97 8.22
N VAL A 21 7.23 17.46 9.34
CA VAL A 21 6.55 16.15 9.38
C VAL A 21 5.21 16.20 8.66
N MET A 22 4.42 17.25 8.88
CA MET A 22 3.13 17.44 8.19
C MET A 22 3.34 17.60 6.68
N ARG A 23 4.33 18.41 6.25
CA ARG A 23 4.67 18.54 4.82
C ARG A 23 5.16 17.23 4.21
N ALA A 24 5.92 16.41 4.93
CA ALA A 24 6.39 15.13 4.38
C ALA A 24 5.24 14.14 4.19
N PHE A 25 4.29 14.10 5.14
CA PHE A 25 3.11 13.25 5.05
C PHE A 25 2.11 13.76 4.01
N GLU A 26 1.86 15.07 3.96
CA GLU A 26 1.07 15.71 2.90
C GLU A 26 1.73 15.53 1.53
N SER A 27 3.05 15.66 1.42
CA SER A 27 3.77 15.43 0.15
C SER A 27 3.70 13.97 -0.27
N PHE A 28 3.78 13.02 0.67
CA PHE A 28 3.59 11.61 0.36
C PHE A 28 2.15 11.31 -0.09
N THR A 29 1.17 11.85 0.63
CA THR A 29 -0.25 11.66 0.33
C THR A 29 -0.62 12.33 -0.99
N MET A 30 -0.14 13.56 -1.23
CA MET A 30 -0.29 14.28 -2.49
C MET A 30 0.46 13.58 -3.61
N ALA A 31 1.69 13.08 -3.44
CA ALA A 31 2.40 12.35 -4.49
C ALA A 31 1.68 11.07 -4.89
N CYS A 32 1.12 10.34 -3.92
CA CYS A 32 0.25 9.19 -4.18
C CYS A 32 -1.03 9.61 -4.93
N GLN A 33 -1.68 10.70 -4.54
CA GLN A 33 -2.88 11.22 -5.21
C GLN A 33 -2.60 11.80 -6.61
N LEU A 34 -1.49 12.52 -6.79
CA LEU A 34 -1.08 13.15 -8.04
C LEU A 34 -0.59 12.11 -9.05
N GLY A 35 0.08 11.05 -8.59
CA GLY A 35 0.44 9.90 -9.42
C GLY A 35 -0.79 9.20 -9.99
N VAL A 36 -1.83 9.02 -9.16
CA VAL A 36 -3.14 8.52 -9.62
C VAL A 36 -3.78 9.50 -10.62
N HIS A 37 -3.75 10.81 -10.35
CA HIS A 37 -4.38 11.80 -11.23
C HIS A 37 -3.68 11.97 -12.59
N LEU A 38 -2.34 11.91 -12.63
CA LEU A 38 -1.53 11.96 -13.86
C LEU A 38 -1.69 10.69 -14.71
N ALA A 39 -1.87 9.53 -14.06
CA ALA A 39 -2.19 8.29 -14.75
C ALA A 39 -3.58 8.36 -15.43
N MET A 40 -4.56 8.97 -14.76
CA MET A 40 -5.90 9.18 -15.34
C MET A 40 -5.89 10.15 -16.53
N THR A 41 -5.09 11.22 -16.48
CA THR A 41 -5.02 12.21 -17.58
C THR A 41 -4.27 11.70 -18.81
N ARG A 42 -3.32 10.77 -18.66
CA ARG A 42 -2.66 10.11 -19.80
C ARG A 42 -3.54 9.11 -20.55
N HIS A 43 -4.47 8.45 -19.86
CA HIS A 43 -5.36 7.47 -20.51
C HIS A 43 -6.45 8.09 -21.40
N ALA A 44 -6.80 9.36 -21.19
CA ALA A 44 -7.72 10.08 -22.08
C ALA A 44 -7.14 10.34 -23.49
N ALA A 45 -5.82 10.21 -23.67
CA ALA A 45 -5.13 10.58 -24.92
C ALA A 45 -4.79 9.38 -25.84
N HIS A 46 -4.92 8.13 -25.39
CA HIS A 46 -4.30 6.97 -26.07
C HIS A 46 -5.27 5.83 -26.45
N ALA A 47 -6.55 6.14 -26.65
CA ALA A 47 -7.56 5.20 -27.11
C ALA A 47 -7.47 4.94 -28.64
N ALA A 48 -6.45 4.18 -29.09
CA ALA A 48 -6.42 3.64 -30.45
C ALA A 48 -5.49 2.41 -30.59
N GLY A 49 -5.98 1.23 -30.25
CA GLY A 49 -5.74 0.00 -31.04
C GLY A 49 -4.74 -1.05 -30.56
N CYS A 50 -5.25 -2.29 -30.52
CA CYS A 50 -4.66 -3.61 -30.81
C CYS A 50 -4.26 -4.56 -29.66
N ALA A 51 -4.86 -5.75 -29.73
CA ALA A 51 -4.85 -6.82 -28.72
C ALA A 51 -3.95 -7.99 -29.07
N PRO A 52 -3.43 -8.68 -28.04
CA PRO A 52 -3.38 -10.14 -28.08
C PRO A 52 -3.72 -10.82 -26.75
N THR A 53 -4.36 -11.99 -26.88
CA THR A 53 -4.83 -12.86 -25.80
C THR A 53 -3.81 -13.96 -25.49
N THR A 54 -3.49 -14.24 -24.22
CA THR A 54 -2.89 -15.53 -23.81
C THR A 54 -3.26 -15.87 -22.35
N THR A 55 -3.60 -17.13 -22.11
CA THR A 55 -4.18 -17.69 -20.89
C THR A 55 -3.12 -18.39 -20.03
N THR A 56 -2.93 -17.94 -18.78
CA THR A 56 -2.20 -18.68 -17.71
C THR A 56 -2.98 -18.55 -16.40
N GLY A 57 -3.10 -19.65 -15.65
CA GLY A 57 -4.02 -19.85 -14.52
C GLY A 57 -3.91 -18.77 -13.44
N ALA A 58 -4.89 -17.87 -13.43
CA ALA A 58 -5.00 -16.78 -12.48
C ALA A 58 -5.41 -17.30 -11.10
N ALA A 59 -4.52 -17.15 -10.12
CA ALA A 59 -4.91 -17.10 -8.71
C ALA A 59 -5.93 -15.96 -8.56
N THR A 60 -7.21 -16.31 -8.56
CA THR A 60 -8.29 -15.36 -8.43
C THR A 60 -8.30 -14.87 -6.99
N LEU A 61 -7.74 -13.68 -6.72
CA LEU A 61 -8.05 -12.99 -5.47
C LEU A 61 -9.52 -12.59 -5.53
N SER A 62 -10.40 -13.50 -5.10
CA SER A 62 -11.78 -13.14 -4.85
C SER A 62 -11.79 -12.00 -3.82
N PRO A 63 -12.58 -10.94 -4.04
CA PRO A 63 -12.57 -9.74 -3.19
C PRO A 63 -12.95 -9.99 -1.71
N THR A 64 -13.32 -11.23 -1.38
CA THR A 64 -13.80 -11.66 -0.06
C THR A 64 -12.79 -12.52 0.71
N VAL A 65 -11.75 -13.05 0.06
CA VAL A 65 -10.82 -13.98 0.72
C VAL A 65 -9.58 -13.22 1.18
N LYS A 66 -9.31 -13.24 2.49
CA LYS A 66 -8.06 -12.71 3.06
C LYS A 66 -6.88 -13.41 2.40
N ALA A 67 -5.92 -12.64 1.89
CA ALA A 67 -4.72 -13.18 1.25
C ALA A 67 -3.74 -13.80 2.25
N PHE A 68 -3.82 -13.38 3.52
CA PHE A 68 -2.96 -13.87 4.59
C PHE A 68 -3.77 -14.33 5.80
N ALA A 69 -3.39 -15.47 6.37
CA ALA A 69 -3.88 -15.89 7.67
C ALA A 69 -3.27 -14.97 8.76
N PRO A 70 -4.08 -14.50 9.73
CA PRO A 70 -3.55 -13.74 10.86
C PRO A 70 -2.61 -14.61 11.69
N SER A 71 -1.67 -13.98 12.41
CA SER A 71 -0.80 -14.68 13.36
C SER A 71 -1.62 -15.46 14.39
N GLU A 72 -1.16 -16.64 14.80
CA GLU A 72 -1.83 -17.50 15.80
C GLU A 72 -1.88 -16.88 17.21
N GLY A 73 -1.09 -15.83 17.45
CA GLY A 73 -1.01 -15.14 18.74
C GLY A 73 -1.82 -13.86 18.84
N ALA A 74 -1.89 -13.31 20.05
CA ALA A 74 -2.47 -11.99 20.29
C ALA A 74 -1.73 -10.93 19.45
N LEU A 75 -2.49 -10.17 18.65
CA LEU A 75 -1.95 -9.09 17.84
C LEU A 75 -1.45 -7.95 18.72
N GLN A 76 -0.27 -7.41 18.41
CA GLN A 76 0.22 -6.20 19.07
C GLN A 76 -0.70 -5.02 18.72
N SER A 77 -1.37 -4.46 19.72
CA SER A 77 -2.29 -3.34 19.58
C SER A 77 -1.88 -2.09 20.37
N THR A 78 -0.82 -2.18 21.18
CA THR A 78 -0.31 -1.09 22.01
C THR A 78 1.22 -1.10 22.10
N GLY A 79 1.79 -0.06 22.71
CA GLY A 79 3.23 0.07 22.96
C GLY A 79 4.03 0.57 21.75
N GLU A 80 5.35 0.37 21.81
CA GLU A 80 6.26 0.73 20.72
C GLU A 80 6.43 -0.43 19.74
N LEU A 81 6.50 -0.11 18.45
CA LEU A 81 6.76 -1.11 17.41
C LEU A 81 8.21 -1.56 17.49
N ALA A 82 8.43 -2.83 17.82
CA ALA A 82 9.79 -3.37 17.89
C ALA A 82 10.48 -3.29 16.52
N ARG A 83 11.75 -2.88 16.53
CA ARG A 83 12.62 -2.79 15.33
C ARG A 83 12.55 -4.02 14.43
N LYS A 84 12.67 -5.22 15.02
CA LYS A 84 12.65 -6.50 14.29
C LYS A 84 11.33 -6.69 13.55
N THR A 85 10.22 -6.32 14.18
CA THR A 85 8.88 -6.44 13.60
C THR A 85 8.68 -5.43 12.48
N ALA A 86 9.13 -4.19 12.63
CA ALA A 86 9.11 -3.18 11.58
C ALA A 86 9.88 -3.62 10.32
N LEU A 87 11.10 -4.18 10.50
CA LEU A 87 11.90 -4.72 9.41
C LEU A 87 11.22 -5.91 8.72
N ARG A 88 10.70 -6.86 9.51
CA ARG A 88 9.97 -8.02 8.99
C ARG A 88 8.77 -7.58 8.15
N PHE A 89 8.00 -6.61 8.63
CA PHE A 89 6.88 -6.05 7.89
C PHE A 89 7.34 -5.41 6.58
N CYS A 90 8.27 -4.44 6.63
CA CYS A 90 8.67 -3.66 5.46
C CYS A 90 9.19 -4.56 4.33
N TYR A 91 10.13 -5.46 4.62
CA TYR A 91 10.66 -6.36 3.57
C TYR A 91 9.64 -7.39 3.10
N GLY A 92 8.89 -7.95 4.04
CA GLY A 92 7.88 -8.95 3.74
C GLY A 92 6.80 -8.42 2.81
N VAL A 93 6.17 -7.31 3.19
CA VAL A 93 5.07 -6.71 2.42
C VAL A 93 5.58 -6.15 1.09
N SER A 94 6.79 -5.56 1.03
CA SER A 94 7.38 -5.11 -0.24
C SER A 94 7.48 -6.23 -1.25
N THR A 95 7.97 -7.40 -0.82
CA THR A 95 8.15 -8.56 -1.69
C THR A 95 6.81 -9.06 -2.22
N VAL A 96 5.77 -9.04 -1.38
CA VAL A 96 4.44 -9.50 -1.80
C VAL A 96 3.76 -8.49 -2.73
N LEU A 97 3.81 -7.20 -2.42
CA LEU A 97 3.14 -6.16 -3.22
C LEU A 97 3.61 -6.13 -4.67
N VAL A 98 4.88 -6.39 -4.93
CA VAL A 98 5.46 -6.39 -6.28
C VAL A 98 5.44 -7.77 -6.94
N SER A 99 4.88 -8.78 -6.28
CA SER A 99 4.77 -10.12 -6.86
C SER A 99 3.73 -10.14 -7.99
N GLU A 100 4.03 -10.91 -9.04
CA GLU A 100 3.14 -11.08 -10.20
C GLU A 100 1.71 -11.49 -9.83
N PRO A 101 1.47 -12.45 -8.90
CA PRO A 101 0.10 -12.81 -8.50
C PRO A 101 -0.68 -11.64 -7.90
N VAL A 102 -0.02 -10.77 -7.12
CA VAL A 102 -0.68 -9.60 -6.52
C VAL A 102 -0.94 -8.54 -7.57
N VAL A 103 0.04 -8.24 -8.43
CA VAL A 103 -0.12 -7.28 -9.52
C VAL A 103 -1.24 -7.71 -10.47
N ASP A 104 -1.30 -8.99 -10.83
CA ASP A 104 -2.34 -9.52 -11.69
C ASP A 104 -3.71 -9.43 -11.07
N ALA A 105 -3.82 -9.73 -9.79
CA ALA A 105 -5.08 -9.65 -9.08
C ALA A 105 -5.54 -8.20 -8.86
N LEU A 106 -4.62 -7.27 -8.59
CA LEU A 106 -4.91 -5.84 -8.55
C LEU A 106 -5.39 -5.34 -9.93
N SER A 107 -4.72 -5.76 -11.01
CA SER A 107 -5.09 -5.36 -12.38
C SER A 107 -6.42 -5.95 -12.85
N ALA A 108 -6.90 -7.03 -12.22
CA ALA A 108 -8.18 -7.68 -12.51
C ALA A 108 -9.39 -6.96 -11.87
N LEU A 109 -9.17 -5.97 -11.00
CA LEU A 109 -10.24 -5.16 -10.41
C LEU A 109 -11.01 -4.39 -11.49
N LYS A 110 -12.28 -4.07 -11.21
CA LYS A 110 -13.18 -3.50 -12.21
C LYS A 110 -13.00 -2.00 -12.38
N ALA A 111 -12.61 -1.29 -11.33
CA ALA A 111 -12.41 0.16 -11.39
C ALA A 111 -10.97 0.51 -11.01
N ASP A 112 -10.38 1.48 -11.71
CA ASP A 112 -8.97 1.86 -11.49
C ASP A 112 -8.79 2.48 -10.09
N GLU A 113 -9.83 3.15 -9.60
CA GLU A 113 -9.93 3.70 -8.25
C GLU A 113 -9.97 2.64 -7.14
N GLU A 114 -10.30 1.38 -7.45
CA GLU A 114 -10.30 0.28 -6.47
C GLU A 114 -8.89 -0.25 -6.18
N ILE A 115 -7.94 -0.07 -7.12
CA ILE A 115 -6.59 -0.63 -7.04
C ILE A 115 -5.83 -0.13 -5.80
N PRO A 116 -5.76 1.19 -5.51
CA PRO A 116 -5.07 1.66 -4.32
C PRO A 116 -5.70 1.14 -3.03
N ALA A 117 -7.03 1.11 -2.94
CA ALA A 117 -7.75 0.63 -1.76
C ALA A 117 -7.49 -0.87 -1.50
N ALA A 118 -7.45 -1.68 -2.57
CA ALA A 118 -7.10 -3.09 -2.47
C ALA A 118 -5.63 -3.30 -2.05
N SER A 119 -4.69 -2.51 -2.58
CA SER A 119 -3.29 -2.54 -2.16
C SER A 119 -3.14 -2.21 -0.66
N VAL A 120 -3.86 -1.20 -0.16
CA VAL A 120 -3.88 -0.87 1.28
C VAL A 120 -4.49 -2.00 2.12
N ARG A 121 -5.58 -2.63 1.64
CA ARG A 121 -6.18 -3.78 2.33
C ARG A 121 -5.18 -4.93 2.48
N LEU A 122 -4.43 -5.26 1.42
CA LEU A 122 -3.37 -6.27 1.48
C LEU A 122 -2.27 -5.93 2.50
N GLN A 123 -1.87 -4.65 2.57
CA GLN A 123 -0.89 -4.20 3.58
C GLN A 123 -1.41 -4.40 5.01
N ARG A 124 -2.70 -4.13 5.25
CA ARG A 124 -3.35 -4.33 6.55
C ARG A 124 -3.48 -5.80 6.93
N GLU A 125 -3.83 -6.66 5.97
CA GLU A 125 -3.84 -8.11 6.20
C GLU A 125 -2.43 -8.64 6.51
N TYR A 126 -1.40 -8.10 5.84
CA TYR A 126 -0.01 -8.46 6.11
C TYR A 126 0.45 -8.01 7.51
N LEU A 127 -0.04 -6.88 8.03
CA LEU A 127 0.18 -6.48 9.43
C LEU A 127 -0.33 -7.55 10.40
N GLU A 128 -1.58 -7.99 10.24
CA GLU A 128 -2.18 -9.03 11.09
C GLU A 128 -1.41 -10.35 10.99
N HIS A 129 -0.95 -10.69 9.78
CA HIS A 129 -0.13 -11.88 9.53
C HIS A 129 1.21 -11.85 10.30
N VAL A 130 1.86 -10.68 10.40
CA VAL A 130 3.11 -10.55 11.17
C VAL A 130 2.88 -10.29 12.66
N GLY A 131 1.63 -10.35 13.14
CA GLY A 131 1.27 -10.22 14.55
C GLY A 131 1.04 -8.78 15.02
N ILE A 132 0.72 -7.84 14.12
CA ILE A 132 0.40 -6.45 14.45
C ILE A 132 -1.08 -6.19 14.14
N GLU A 133 -1.82 -5.57 15.06
CA GLU A 133 -3.18 -5.14 14.78
C GLU A 133 -3.17 -4.05 13.70
N ALA A 134 -4.06 -4.14 12.70
CA ALA A 134 -3.98 -3.34 11.49
C ALA A 134 -4.00 -1.81 11.76
N ASN A 135 -4.89 -1.32 12.62
CA ASN A 135 -5.00 0.11 12.90
C ASN A 135 -3.79 0.65 13.68
N PHE A 136 -3.39 -0.07 14.73
CA PHE A 136 -2.18 0.21 15.49
C PHE A 136 -0.95 0.20 14.58
N GLY A 137 -0.81 -0.82 13.72
CA GLY A 137 0.30 -0.96 12.79
C GLY A 137 0.38 0.20 11.80
N CYS A 138 -0.74 0.62 11.21
CA CYS A 138 -0.77 1.80 10.34
C CYS A 138 -0.31 3.08 11.08
N GLN A 139 -0.77 3.29 12.32
CA GLN A 139 -0.37 4.44 13.14
C GLN A 139 1.10 4.36 13.60
N ALA A 140 1.61 3.16 13.90
CA ALA A 140 2.98 2.96 14.33
C ALA A 140 3.97 3.12 13.16
N LEU A 141 3.62 2.61 11.97
CA LEU A 141 4.43 2.72 10.77
C LEU A 141 4.55 4.16 10.27
N SER A 142 3.51 4.98 10.40
CA SER A 142 3.61 6.42 10.06
C SER A 142 4.63 7.17 10.93
N ARG A 143 4.99 6.60 12.08
CA ARG A 143 5.98 7.17 13.01
C ARG A 143 7.40 6.64 12.82
N VAL A 144 7.61 5.67 11.92
CA VAL A 144 8.93 5.05 11.69
C VAL A 144 10.02 6.09 11.38
N PRO A 145 9.81 7.10 10.50
CA PRO A 145 10.83 8.10 10.22
C PRO A 145 11.29 8.89 11.47
N GLN A 146 10.39 9.12 12.43
CA GLN A 146 10.73 9.84 13.65
C GLN A 146 11.41 8.91 14.67
N LEU A 147 10.84 7.73 14.90
CA LEU A 147 11.32 6.77 15.90
C LEU A 147 12.67 6.13 15.53
N PHE A 148 12.94 5.96 14.24
CA PHE A 148 14.11 5.25 13.74
C PHE A 148 15.00 6.12 12.83
N SER A 149 14.95 7.43 12.98
CA SER A 149 15.73 8.39 12.17
C SER A 149 17.24 8.11 12.11
N ARG A 150 17.81 7.53 13.18
CA ARG A 150 19.24 7.16 13.27
C ARG A 150 19.53 5.72 12.82
N ASP A 151 18.51 4.94 12.48
CA ASP A 151 18.66 3.55 12.05
C ASP A 151 18.58 3.45 10.52
N ALA A 152 19.74 3.53 9.88
CA ALA A 152 19.84 3.49 8.43
C ALA A 152 19.22 2.23 7.79
N VAL A 153 19.22 1.10 8.51
CA VAL A 153 18.67 -0.16 7.99
C VAL A 153 17.15 -0.11 7.96
N ILE A 154 16.51 0.34 9.04
CA ILE A 154 15.05 0.53 9.07
C ILE A 154 14.62 1.60 8.07
N MET A 155 15.32 2.74 8.02
CA MET A 155 14.97 3.81 7.09
C MET A 155 15.04 3.34 5.63
N ARG A 156 16.07 2.56 5.28
CA ARG A 156 16.18 1.95 3.95
C ARG A 156 15.04 0.95 3.68
N ALA A 157 14.73 0.07 4.64
CA ALA A 157 13.64 -0.89 4.50
C ALA A 157 12.28 -0.17 4.32
N PHE A 158 12.06 0.92 5.06
CA PHE A 158 10.86 1.74 4.96
C PHE A 158 10.74 2.45 3.59
N GLN A 159 11.85 2.95 3.04
CA GLN A 159 11.88 3.51 1.68
C GLN A 159 11.56 2.47 0.61
N VAL A 160 12.06 1.24 0.77
CA VAL A 160 11.74 0.12 -0.13
C VAL A 160 10.25 -0.23 -0.02
N PHE A 161 9.69 -0.20 1.18
CA PHE A 161 8.26 -0.38 1.42
C PHE A 161 7.41 0.67 0.72
N THR A 162 7.66 1.96 0.94
CA THR A 162 6.87 3.03 0.31
C THR A 162 6.95 2.99 -1.22
N SER A 163 8.14 2.68 -1.75
CA SER A 163 8.37 2.51 -3.19
C SER A 163 7.60 1.31 -3.75
N ALA A 164 7.59 0.17 -3.04
CA ALA A 164 6.85 -1.03 -3.43
C ALA A 164 5.33 -0.78 -3.48
N CYS A 165 4.78 0.00 -2.55
CA CYS A 165 3.36 0.38 -2.55
C CYS A 165 2.96 1.18 -3.79
N GLN A 166 3.78 2.14 -4.21
CA GLN A 166 3.53 2.92 -5.42
C GLN A 166 3.74 2.07 -6.68
N LEU A 167 4.81 1.27 -6.69
CA LEU A 167 5.16 0.43 -7.83
C LEU A 167 4.08 -0.62 -8.11
N SER A 168 3.52 -1.28 -7.09
CA SER A 168 2.50 -2.32 -7.29
C SER A 168 1.23 -1.77 -7.93
N VAL A 169 0.78 -0.57 -7.53
CA VAL A 169 -0.36 0.11 -8.14
C VAL A 169 -0.08 0.48 -9.59
N ASN A 170 1.10 1.05 -9.87
CA ASN A 170 1.49 1.42 -11.23
C ASN A 170 1.61 0.19 -12.14
N LEU A 171 2.23 -0.89 -11.67
CA LEU A 171 2.33 -2.14 -12.41
C LEU A 171 0.94 -2.71 -12.71
N ALA A 172 0.03 -2.69 -11.74
CA ALA A 172 -1.35 -3.16 -11.95
C ALA A 172 -2.10 -2.33 -13.01
N LEU A 173 -1.95 -1.01 -12.99
CA LEU A 173 -2.54 -0.12 -14.02
C LEU A 173 -1.97 -0.41 -15.41
N VAL A 174 -0.65 -0.58 -15.53
CA VAL A 174 0.03 -0.92 -16.79
C VAL A 174 -0.43 -2.30 -17.30
N HIS A 175 -0.44 -3.32 -16.44
CA HIS A 175 -0.96 -4.65 -16.78
C HIS A 175 -2.39 -4.58 -17.32
N ARG A 176 -3.23 -3.78 -16.66
CA ARG A 176 -4.62 -3.60 -17.07
C ARG A 176 -4.75 -2.94 -18.43
N ALA A 177 -3.95 -1.90 -18.69
CA ALA A 177 -3.92 -1.24 -19.99
C ALA A 177 -3.56 -2.22 -21.11
N HIS A 178 -2.57 -3.09 -20.88
CA HIS A 178 -2.17 -4.12 -21.84
C HIS A 178 -3.24 -5.20 -22.09
N ARG A 179 -4.12 -5.51 -21.13
CA ARG A 179 -5.23 -6.46 -21.33
C ARG A 179 -6.41 -5.87 -22.12
N LYS A 180 -6.54 -4.54 -22.14
CA LYS A 180 -7.59 -3.82 -22.86
C LYS A 180 -7.20 -3.47 -24.30
N ALA A 181 -5.90 -3.32 -24.54
CA ALA A 181 -5.34 -3.19 -25.89
C ALA A 181 -5.78 -4.42 -26.69
#